data_AF-A0A919FS06-F1
#
_entry.id   AF-A0A919FS06-F1
#
_cell.length_a   1.000
_cell.length_b   1.000
_cell.length_c   1.000
_cell.angle_alpha   90.00
_cell.angle_beta   90.00
_cell.angle_gamma   90.00
#
_symmetry.space_group_name_H-M   'P 1'
#
loop_
_entity.id
_entity.type
_entity.pdbx_description
1 polymer ?
#
loop_
_entity_poly.entity_id
_entity_poly.type
_entity_poly.pdbx_seq_one_letter_code
_entity_poly.pdbx_strand_id
1 'polypeptide(L)' 'MAKKEPRSYLDPREMGADNIGDAARLFMLCARAARAESRGKSTKRLEARMDRIQKDARERWDAKHPGQD' A
#
# COMPACT_ATOMS: atom_id res chain seq x y z
N MET A 1 9.84 27.25 9.72
CA MET A 1 10.09 25.91 9.16
C MET A 1 9.07 24.96 9.77
N ALA A 2 8.10 24.49 8.99
CA ALA A 2 7.12 23.53 9.46
C ALA A 2 7.84 22.26 9.91
N LYS A 3 7.61 21.85 11.17
CA LYS A 3 8.15 20.62 11.74
C LYS A 3 7.63 19.47 10.88
N LYS A 4 8.52 18.79 10.14
CA LYS A 4 8.18 17.56 9.42
C LYS A 4 7.61 16.59 10.43
N GLU A 5 6.30 16.34 10.36
CA GLU A 5 5.65 15.41 11.26
C GLU A 5 6.30 14.02 11.11
N PRO A 6 6.92 13.47 12.16
CA PRO A 6 7.56 12.17 12.07
C PRO A 6 6.50 11.10 12.34
N ARG A 7 5.78 10.62 11.30
CA ARG A 7 5.07 9.30 11.35
C ARG A 7 4.38 8.78 10.08
N SER A 8 4.58 9.35 8.90
CA SER A 8 4.29 8.66 7.64
C SER A 8 5.57 8.69 6.80
N TYR A 9 6.30 7.58 6.79
CA TYR A 9 7.56 7.48 6.01
C TYR A 9 7.32 7.12 4.55
N LEU A 10 6.07 6.84 4.16
CA LEU A 10 5.68 6.40 2.82
C LEU A 10 4.45 7.17 2.38
N ASP A 11 4.55 7.89 1.26
CA ASP A 11 3.39 8.52 0.62
C ASP A 11 2.58 7.43 -0.11
N PRO A 12 1.30 7.19 0.25
CA PRO A 12 0.48 6.18 -0.41
C PRO A 12 0.29 6.41 -1.91
N ARG A 13 0.47 7.64 -2.39
CA ARG A 13 0.31 8.01 -3.80
C ARG A 13 1.49 7.56 -4.64
N GLU A 14 2.68 7.56 -4.05
CA GLU A 14 3.92 7.14 -4.71
C GLU A 14 4.20 5.65 -4.44
N MET A 15 3.95 5.19 -3.22
CA MET A 15 4.39 3.89 -2.73
C MET A 15 3.26 2.87 -2.54
N GLY A 16 1.99 3.29 -2.66
CA GLY A 16 0.83 2.44 -2.38
C GLY A 16 0.67 2.05 -0.89
N ALA A 17 1.45 2.64 0.02
CA ALA A 17 1.46 2.33 1.44
C ALA A 17 1.62 3.59 2.30
N ASP A 18 0.91 3.65 3.44
CA ASP A 18 0.96 4.77 4.42
C ASP A 18 1.91 4.48 5.59
N ASN A 19 2.34 3.22 5.73
CA ASN A 19 3.24 2.78 6.80
C ASN A 19 4.03 1.52 6.40
N ILE A 20 5.05 1.20 7.20
CA ILE A 20 5.94 0.05 7.00
C ILE A 20 5.16 -1.28 7.01
N GLY A 21 4.11 -1.39 7.83
CA GLY A 21 3.28 -2.60 7.89
C GLY A 21 2.56 -2.89 6.58
N ASP A 22 2.02 -1.85 5.95
CA ASP A 22 1.37 -1.97 4.63
C ASP A 22 2.38 -2.30 3.53
N ALA A 23 3.55 -1.65 3.56
CA ALA A 23 4.64 -1.96 2.63
C ALA A 23 5.10 -3.42 2.74
N ALA A 24 5.28 -3.93 3.96
CA ALA A 24 5.65 -5.34 4.19
C ALA A 24 4.55 -6.30 3.70
N ARG A 25 3.27 -5.97 3.91
CA ARG A 25 2.15 -6.77 3.40
C ARG A 25 2.11 -6.78 1.88
N LEU A 26 2.28 -5.63 1.23
CA LEU A 26 2.34 -5.52 -0.23
C LEU A 26 3.50 -6.34 -0.79
N PHE A 27 4.70 -6.20 -0.22
CA PHE A 27 5.86 -7.00 -0.63
C PHE A 27 5.59 -8.51 -0.55
N MET A 28 5.01 -8.98 0.55
CA MET A 28 4.65 -10.39 0.74
C MET A 28 3.57 -10.86 -0.25
N LEU A 29 2.60 -10.01 -0.58
CA LEU A 29 1.59 -10.33 -1.59
C LEU A 29 2.20 -10.40 -2.98
N CYS A 30 3.14 -9.51 -3.34
CA CYS A 30 3.83 -9.52 -4.63
C CYS A 30 4.67 -10.80 -4.77
N ALA A 31 5.43 -11.17 -3.74
CA ALA A 31 6.18 -12.42 -3.72
C ALA A 31 5.26 -13.66 -3.89
N ARG A 32 4.07 -13.63 -3.28
CA ARG A 32 3.07 -14.70 -3.44
C ARG A 32 2.46 -14.73 -4.84
N ALA A 33 2.21 -13.56 -5.43
CA ALA A 33 1.65 -13.43 -6.78
C ALA A 33 2.65 -13.96 -7.81
N ALA A 34 3.91 -13.52 -7.75
CA ALA A 34 4.98 -14.02 -8.61
C ALA A 34 5.12 -15.55 -8.53
N ARG A 35 5.02 -16.12 -7.31
CA ARG A 35 5.06 -17.58 -7.13
C ARG A 35 3.81 -18.30 -7.64
N ALA A 36 2.66 -17.65 -7.64
CA ALA A 36 1.42 -18.21 -8.20
C ALA A 36 1.46 -18.19 -9.73
N GLU A 37 1.88 -17.07 -10.32
CA GLU A 37 2.11 -16.91 -11.76
C GLU A 37 3.12 -17.92 -12.29
N SER A 38 4.25 -18.10 -11.61
CA SER A 38 5.27 -19.08 -12.00
C SER A 38 4.75 -20.53 -11.99
N ARG A 39 3.58 -20.78 -11.39
CA ARG A 39 2.89 -22.07 -11.33
C ARG A 39 1.64 -22.11 -12.20
N GLY A 40 1.40 -21.09 -13.03
CA GLY A 40 0.21 -20.96 -13.87
C GLY A 40 -1.09 -20.80 -13.08
N LYS A 41 -1.02 -20.35 -11.82
CA LYS A 41 -2.20 -20.17 -10.94
C LYS A 41 -2.70 -18.73 -11.00
N SER A 42 -4.01 -18.57 -10.82
CA SER A 42 -4.66 -17.26 -10.76
C SER A 42 -4.18 -16.41 -9.58
N THR A 43 -3.85 -15.15 -9.86
CA THR A 43 -3.43 -14.12 -8.90
C THR A 43 -4.54 -13.15 -8.51
N LYS A 44 -5.73 -13.23 -9.12
CA LYS A 44 -6.84 -12.27 -8.93
C LYS A 44 -7.17 -11.97 -7.46
N ARG A 45 -7.12 -13.00 -6.60
CA ARG A 45 -7.39 -12.84 -5.15
C ARG A 45 -6.27 -12.12 -4.40
N LEU A 46 -5.02 -12.22 -4.89
CA LEU A 46 -3.86 -11.53 -4.32
C LEU A 46 -3.84 -10.07 -4.75
N GLU A 47 -4.11 -9.79 -6.03
CA GLU A 47 -4.29 -8.45 -6.58
C GLU A 47 -5.40 -7.70 -5.82
N ALA A 48 -6.59 -8.30 -5.68
CA ALA A 48 -7.68 -7.71 -4.91
C ALA A 48 -7.38 -7.50 -3.40
N ARG A 49 -6.32 -8.13 -2.87
CA ARG A 49 -5.81 -7.82 -1.51
C ARG A 49 -4.84 -6.65 -1.53
N MET A 50 -3.99 -6.55 -2.56
CA MET A 50 -3.11 -5.40 -2.75
C MET A 50 -3.92 -4.12 -2.93
N ASP A 51 -4.94 -4.14 -3.79
CA ASP A 51 -5.80 -2.99 -4.07
C ASP A 51 -6.48 -2.47 -2.79
N ARG A 52 -6.94 -3.38 -1.93
CA ARG A 52 -7.52 -3.00 -0.63
C ARG A 52 -6.52 -2.31 0.28
N ILE A 53 -5.29 -2.82 0.37
CA ILE A 53 -4.24 -2.19 1.20
C ILE A 53 -3.92 -0.79 0.67
N GLN A 54 -3.80 -0.63 -0.65
CA GLN A 54 -3.51 0.66 -1.27
C GLN A 54 -4.66 1.65 -1.07
N LYS A 55 -5.91 1.21 -1.23
CA LYS A 55 -7.10 2.01 -0.98
C LYS A 55 -7.17 2.45 0.49
N ASP A 56 -7.03 1.51 1.42
CA ASP A 56 -7.06 1.82 2.86
C ASP A 56 -5.92 2.78 3.24
N ALA A 57 -4.74 2.64 2.62
CA ALA A 57 -3.61 3.55 2.82
C ALA A 57 -3.92 4.96 2.32
N ARG A 58 -4.56 5.09 1.15
CA ARG A 58 -4.99 6.37 0.59
C ARG A 58 -6.04 7.04 1.48
N GLU A 59 -7.06 6.30 1.89
CA GLU A 59 -8.12 6.81 2.78
C GLU A 59 -7.55 7.31 4.13
N ARG A 60 -6.59 6.58 4.71
CA ARG A 60 -5.89 7.03 5.93
C ARG A 60 -5.08 8.30 5.71
N TRP A 61 -4.49 8.48 4.54
CA TRP A 61 -3.71 9.67 4.22
C TRP A 61 -4.61 10.87 3.94
N ASP A 62 -5.68 10.70 3.16
CA ASP A 62 -6.67 11.74 2.86
C ASP A 62 -7.33 12.22 4.17
N ALA A 63 -7.59 11.31 5.12
CA ALA A 63 -8.11 11.65 6.45
C ALA A 63 -7.13 12.47 7.31
N LYS A 64 -5.81 12.30 7.12
CA LYS A 64 -4.77 13.10 7.80
C LYS A 64 -4.54 14.45 7.12
N HIS A 65 -4.82 14.54 5.83
CA HIS A 65 -4.58 15.74 5.01
C HIS A 65 -5.87 16.24 4.33
N PRO A 66 -6.93 16.56 5.09
CA PRO A 66 -8.17 17.05 4.50
C PRO A 66 -7.93 18.38 3.77
N GLY A 67 -8.24 18.42 2.47
CA GLY A 67 -8.13 19.63 1.63
C GLY A 67 -6.80 19.81 0.88
N GLN A 68 -5.96 18.76 0.79
CA GLN A 68 -4.84 18.70 -0.15
C GLN A 68 -5.20 17.85 -1.38
N ASP A 69 -6.12 18.36 -2.21
CA ASP A 69 -6.40 17.85 -3.56
C ASP A 69 -5.57 18.60 -4.61
#